data_AF-A0A1F2SKP0-F1
#
_entry.id   AF-A0A1F2SKP0-F1
#
_cell.length_a   1.000
_cell.length_b   1.000
_cell.length_c   1.000
_cell.angle_alpha   90.00
_cell.angle_beta   90.00
_cell.angle_gamma   90.00
#
_symmetry.space_group_name_H-M   'P 1'
#
loop_
_entity.id
_entity.type
_entity.pdbx_description
1 polymer ?
#
loop_
_entity_poly.entity_id
_entity_poly.type
_entity_poly.pdbx_seq_one_letter_code
_entity_poly.pdbx_strand_id
1 'polypeptide(L)'
;MSQPLEGLTLQSFPELVRTEKEEEGFMTELTPTKDWIEMRENIQKAIGSLEICWKCQRVSECQKYVLGNMVIVWLCRGCLTELERPRPDRPADHRHIPRRKAPAADLH
;
A
#
# COMPACT_ATOMS: atom_id res chain seq x y z
N MET A 1 -51.77 12.65 49.88
CA MET A 1 -52.06 13.71 48.91
C MET A 1 -52.55 13.05 47.63
N SER A 2 -53.75 13.45 47.20
CA SER A 2 -54.32 13.47 45.84
C SER A 2 -53.93 12.37 44.83
N GLN A 3 -54.90 11.50 44.51
CA GLN A 3 -55.16 11.08 43.12
C GLN A 3 -55.55 12.35 42.29
N PRO A 4 -55.68 12.36 40.93
CA PRO A 4 -55.99 11.20 40.09
C PRO A 4 -55.52 11.25 38.60
N LEU A 5 -55.89 10.19 37.85
CA LEU A 5 -56.32 10.09 36.43
C LEU A 5 -55.53 10.89 35.34
N GLU A 6 -55.23 10.40 34.14
CA GLU A 6 -56.10 10.12 32.99
C GLU A 6 -55.10 9.71 31.88
N GLY A 7 -55.31 8.68 31.09
CA GLY A 7 -56.22 8.74 29.95
C GLY A 7 -55.38 8.55 28.69
N LEU A 8 -55.71 7.54 27.87
CA LEU A 8 -56.37 7.73 26.57
C LEU A 8 -55.38 8.24 25.50
N THR A 9 -55.24 7.72 24.29
CA THR A 9 -55.87 6.67 23.47
C THR A 9 -55.23 6.85 22.08
N LEU A 10 -55.30 5.81 21.23
CA LEU A 10 -55.41 5.91 19.75
C LEU A 10 -54.24 6.63 19.05
N GLN A 11 -53.57 6.02 18.08
CA GLN A 11 -54.17 5.84 16.77
C GLN A 11 -53.41 4.77 15.97
N SER A 12 -54.22 4.08 15.21
CA SER A 12 -53.92 2.99 14.31
C SER A 12 -53.95 3.48 12.85
N PHE A 13 -53.14 2.82 12.01
CA PHE A 13 -53.20 2.72 10.53
C PHE A 13 -52.78 3.96 9.69
N PRO A 14 -52.37 3.80 8.40
CA PRO A 14 -52.45 2.59 7.56
C PRO A 14 -51.17 2.17 6.80
N GLU A 15 -51.20 0.92 6.33
CA GLU A 15 -50.48 0.44 5.14
C GLU A 15 -50.66 1.42 3.97
N LEU A 16 -49.56 1.80 3.32
CA LEU A 16 -49.62 2.28 1.94
C LEU A 16 -48.88 1.31 1.03
N VAL A 17 -49.71 0.69 0.19
CA VAL A 17 -49.45 -0.35 -0.78
C VAL A 17 -48.88 0.26 -2.07
N ARG A 18 -48.02 -0.53 -2.72
CA ARG A 18 -47.67 -0.58 -4.16
C ARG A 18 -46.90 0.60 -4.78
N THR A 19 -45.82 0.23 -5.45
CA THR A 19 -45.82 0.16 -6.93
C THR A 19 -44.91 -0.97 -7.41
N GLU A 20 -45.46 -1.76 -8.33
CA GLU A 20 -44.80 -2.80 -9.13
C GLU A 20 -43.89 -2.15 -10.19
N LYS A 21 -43.01 -2.97 -10.81
CA LYS A 21 -42.24 -2.74 -12.07
C LYS A 21 -40.93 -1.94 -11.91
N GLU A 22 -39.81 -2.27 -12.53
CA GLU A 22 -39.45 -3.17 -13.64
C GLU A 22 -38.12 -3.90 -13.29
N GLU A 23 -38.04 -5.21 -13.52
CA GLU A 23 -36.75 -5.92 -13.55
C GLU A 23 -36.08 -5.64 -14.89
N GLU A 24 -35.33 -4.54 -14.94
CA GLU A 24 -34.45 -4.17 -16.04
C GLU A 24 -33.01 -4.13 -15.52
N GLY A 25 -32.17 -5.03 -16.03
CA GLY A 25 -30.72 -4.92 -15.97
C GLY A 25 -30.09 -5.11 -14.58
N PHE A 26 -29.56 -6.31 -14.35
CA PHE A 26 -28.56 -6.62 -13.32
C PHE A 26 -27.29 -5.77 -13.54
N MET A 27 -27.31 -4.50 -13.18
CA MET A 27 -26.11 -3.78 -12.77
C MET A 27 -26.19 -3.72 -11.25
N THR A 28 -25.47 -4.67 -10.64
CA THR A 28 -25.10 -4.71 -9.22
C THR A 28 -25.31 -3.37 -8.53
N GLU A 29 -26.30 -3.30 -7.64
CA GLU A 29 -26.36 -2.29 -6.59
C GLU A 29 -25.10 -2.44 -5.72
N LEU A 30 -24.02 -1.83 -6.18
CA LEU A 30 -22.89 -1.52 -5.34
C LEU A 30 -23.37 -0.41 -4.40
N THR A 31 -23.78 -0.80 -3.20
CA THR A 31 -24.04 0.18 -2.15
C THR A 31 -22.73 0.93 -1.92
N PRO A 32 -22.69 2.27 -2.05
CA PRO A 32 -21.45 3.04 -2.00
C PRO A 32 -20.61 2.71 -0.76
N THR A 33 -21.26 2.45 0.36
CA THR A 33 -20.63 2.05 1.62
C THR A 33 -19.80 0.77 1.51
N LYS A 34 -20.25 -0.23 0.76
CA LYS A 34 -19.52 -1.50 0.58
C LYS A 34 -18.23 -1.31 -0.21
N ASP A 35 -18.29 -0.54 -1.30
CA ASP A 35 -17.12 -0.22 -2.13
C ASP A 35 -16.07 0.59 -1.35
N TRP A 36 -16.52 1.55 -0.53
CA TRP A 36 -15.64 2.34 0.33
C TRP A 36 -14.93 1.49 1.39
N ILE A 37 -15.61 0.47 1.92
CA ILE A 37 -15.01 -0.47 2.88
C ILE A 37 -13.96 -1.33 2.17
N GLU A 38 -14.30 -1.92 1.03
CA GLU A 38 -13.38 -2.76 0.27
C GLU A 38 -12.13 -1.99 -0.18
N MET A 39 -12.30 -0.77 -0.69
CA MET A 39 -11.18 0.09 -1.07
C MET A 39 -10.26 0.38 0.12
N ARG A 40 -10.83 0.67 1.30
CA ARG A 40 -10.06 0.91 2.53
C ARG A 40 -9.26 -0.31 2.93
N GLU A 41 -9.86 -1.49 2.90
CA GLU A 41 -9.16 -2.74 3.21
C GLU A 41 -8.01 -3.01 2.24
N ASN A 42 -8.23 -2.77 0.95
CA ASN A 42 -7.20 -2.94 -0.08
C ASN A 42 -6.03 -1.98 0.12
N ILE A 43 -6.32 -0.70 0.41
CA ILE A 43 -5.29 0.30 0.73
C ILE A 43 -4.54 -0.11 2.00
N GLN A 44 -5.24 -0.53 3.05
CA GLN A 44 -4.61 -0.92 4.30
C GLN A 44 -3.69 -2.14 4.13
N LYS A 45 -4.13 -3.14 3.36
CA LYS A 45 -3.30 -4.30 2.99
C LYS A 45 -2.06 -3.88 2.19
N ALA A 46 -2.23 -2.99 1.21
CA ALA A 46 -1.13 -2.49 0.40
C ALA A 46 -0.11 -1.73 1.27
N ILE A 47 -0.56 -0.79 2.11
CA ILE A 47 0.32 -0.02 3.00
C ILE A 47 1.04 -0.93 4.00
N GLY A 48 0.35 -1.91 4.59
CA GLY A 48 0.95 -2.85 5.53
C GLY A 48 2.02 -3.76 4.91
N SER A 49 2.09 -3.83 3.58
CA SER A 49 3.12 -4.60 2.86
C SER A 49 4.35 -3.77 2.46
N LEU A 50 4.29 -2.46 2.65
CA LEU A 50 5.38 -1.54 2.30
C LEU A 50 6.34 -1.36 3.47
N GLU A 51 7.62 -1.51 3.18
CA GLU A 51 8.70 -1.38 4.15
C GLU A 51 9.83 -0.53 3.54
N ILE A 52 10.74 -0.03 4.38
CA ILE A 52 11.93 0.69 3.91
C ILE A 52 13.00 -0.33 3.54
N CYS A 53 13.39 -0.35 2.25
CA CYS A 53 14.49 -1.19 1.79
C CYS A 53 15.82 -0.74 2.41
N TRP A 54 16.50 -1.65 3.11
CA TRP A 54 17.77 -1.37 3.78
C TRP A 54 18.88 -0.85 2.84
N LYS A 55 18.93 -1.36 1.60
CA LYS A 55 20.01 -1.02 0.65
C LYS A 55 19.76 0.29 -0.10
N CYS A 56 18.55 0.52 -0.62
CA CYS A 56 18.24 1.70 -1.45
C CYS A 56 17.43 2.78 -0.74
N GLN A 57 17.01 2.55 0.52
CA GLN A 57 16.28 3.50 1.37
C GLN A 57 14.94 3.99 0.78
N ARG A 58 14.36 3.21 -0.14
CA ARG A 58 13.03 3.49 -0.73
C ARG A 58 11.95 2.68 -0.02
N VAL A 59 10.79 3.28 0.19
CA VAL A 59 9.57 2.57 0.59
C VAL A 59 9.11 1.73 -0.58
N SER A 60 9.03 0.42 -0.38
CA SER A 60 8.65 -0.55 -1.42
C SER A 60 8.21 -1.87 -0.80
N GLU A 61 7.62 -2.75 -1.61
CA GLU A 61 7.39 -4.13 -1.20
C GLU A 61 8.73 -4.83 -0.97
N CYS A 62 9.06 -5.08 0.30
CA CYS A 62 10.31 -5.72 0.70
C CYS A 62 10.07 -7.12 1.27
N GLN A 63 11.09 -7.96 1.19
CA GLN A 63 11.11 -9.28 1.80
C GLN A 63 12.18 -9.31 2.89
N LYS A 64 11.94 -10.13 3.93
CA LYS A 64 12.94 -10.39 4.96
C LYS A 64 14.11 -11.15 4.35
N TYR A 65 15.31 -10.65 4.58
CA TYR A 65 16.56 -11.25 4.15
C TYR A 65 17.50 -11.37 5.34
N VAL A 66 18.17 -12.52 5.46
CA VAL A 66 19.14 -12.77 6.52
C VAL A 66 20.52 -12.42 5.98
N LEU A 67 21.12 -11.36 6.51
CA LEU A 67 22.46 -10.93 6.16
C LEU A 67 23.48 -11.67 7.05
N GLY A 68 24.28 -12.54 6.42
CA GLY A 68 25.12 -13.47 7.16
C GLY A 68 24.29 -14.46 7.96
N ASN A 69 24.59 -14.60 9.27
CA ASN A 69 23.92 -15.56 10.15
C ASN A 69 23.13 -14.92 11.31
N MET A 70 23.02 -13.58 11.38
CA MET A 70 22.48 -12.92 12.59
C MET A 70 21.54 -11.74 12.36
N VAL A 71 21.60 -11.06 11.20
CA VAL A 71 20.86 -9.80 11.01
C VAL A 71 19.73 -9.98 10.01
N ILE A 72 18.49 -9.69 10.42
CA ILE A 72 17.34 -9.66 9.53
C ILE A 72 17.17 -8.22 9.01
N VAL A 73 17.18 -8.07 7.68
CA VAL A 73 16.93 -6.81 6.98
C VAL A 73 15.77 -6.94 6.00
N TRP A 74 15.18 -5.83 5.59
CA TRP A 74 14.15 -5.78 4.55
C TRP A 74 14.77 -5.32 3.23
N LEU A 75 14.61 -6.10 2.16
CA LEU A 75 15.13 -5.78 0.83
C LEU A 75 14.02 -5.81 -0.23
N CYS A 76 13.99 -4.81 -1.10
CA CYS A 76 13.15 -4.84 -2.29
C CYS A 76 13.68 -5.88 -3.29
N ARG A 77 12.80 -6.37 -4.18
CA ARG A 77 13.15 -7.42 -5.16
C ARG A 77 14.40 -7.11 -5.99
N GLY A 78 14.60 -5.85 -6.39
CA GLY A 78 15.79 -5.44 -7.15
C GLY A 78 17.07 -5.57 -6.34
N CYS A 79 17.06 -5.07 -5.09
CA CYS A 79 18.21 -5.15 -4.20
C CYS A 79 18.56 -6.58 -3.78
N LEU A 80 17.54 -7.43 -3.61
CA LEU A 80 17.68 -8.85 -3.31
C LEU A 80 18.38 -9.58 -4.47
N THR A 81 17.89 -9.38 -5.70
CA THR A 81 18.44 -9.99 -6.91
C THR A 81 19.91 -9.61 -7.12
N GLU A 82 20.30 -8.38 -6.79
CA GLU A 82 21.70 -7.94 -6.86
C GLU A 82 22.61 -8.58 -5.81
N LEU A 83 22.08 -8.96 -4.65
CA LEU A 83 22.83 -9.62 -3.59
C LEU A 83 23.02 -11.12 -3.86
N GLU A 84 21.97 -11.78 -4.37
CA GLU A 84 21.97 -13.22 -4.63
C GLU A 84 22.74 -13.60 -5.88
N ARG A 85 22.90 -12.66 -6.83
CA ARG A 85 23.77 -12.89 -8.00
C ARG A 85 25.21 -13.04 -7.52
N PRO A 86 25.84 -14.23 -7.67
CA PRO A 86 27.27 -14.35 -7.50
C PRO A 86 27.90 -13.39 -8.51
N ARG A 87 28.69 -12.42 -8.04
CA ARG A 87 29.54 -11.68 -8.97
C ARG A 87 30.44 -12.75 -9.60
N PRO A 88 30.43 -12.94 -10.94
CA PRO A 88 31.50 -13.70 -11.55
C PRO A 88 32.79 -12.99 -11.15
N ASP A 89 33.72 -13.73 -10.56
CA ASP A 89 35.06 -13.25 -10.22
C ASP A 89 35.66 -12.61 -11.46
N ARG A 90 35.50 -11.29 -11.60
CA ARG A 90 36.26 -10.53 -12.57
C ARG A 90 37.62 -10.34 -11.94
N PRO A 91 38.70 -10.89 -12.52
CA PRO A 91 40.04 -10.55 -12.05
C PRO A 91 40.17 -9.02 -12.08
N ALA A 92 40.68 -8.45 -11.00
CA ALA A 92 40.92 -7.03 -10.88
C ALA A 92 41.91 -6.59 -11.97
N ASP A 93 41.40 -6.03 -13.07
CA ASP A 93 42.25 -5.38 -14.07
C ASP A 93 42.71 -4.05 -13.47
N HIS A 94 43.86 -4.11 -12.79
CA HIS A 94 44.61 -2.96 -12.31
C HIS A 94 45.18 -2.18 -13.49
N ARG A 95 44.33 -1.51 -14.27
CA ARG A 95 44.77 -0.41 -15.14
C ARG A 95 44.65 0.89 -14.38
N HIS A 96 45.64 1.10 -13.53
CA HIS A 96 46.05 2.41 -13.06
C HIS A 96 46.48 3.23 -14.30
N ILE A 97 45.58 4.03 -14.86
CA ILE A 97 45.98 5.10 -15.79
C ILE A 97 46.17 6.37 -14.95
N PRO A 98 47.37 6.96 -14.93
CA PRO A 98 47.64 8.17 -14.16
C PRO A 98 46.81 9.36 -14.64
N ARG A 99 46.25 10.09 -13.68
CA ARG A 99 45.72 11.46 -13.80
C ARG A 99 46.64 12.31 -14.68
N ARG A 100 46.21 12.67 -15.89
CA ARG A 100 46.77 13.84 -16.58
C ARG A 100 46.26 15.08 -15.87
N LYS A 101 47.18 15.82 -15.25
CA LYS A 101 46.96 17.19 -14.77
C LYS A 101 46.55 18.06 -15.96
N ALA A 102 45.47 18.83 -15.82
CA ALA A 102 45.19 19.93 -16.74
C ALA A 102 46.28 21.00 -16.56
N PRO A 103 46.87 21.55 -17.64
CA PRO A 103 47.68 22.75 -17.51
C PRO A 103 46.77 23.94 -17.20
N ALA A 104 47.20 24.74 -16.23
CA ALA A 104 46.62 26.03 -15.91
C ALA A 104 46.84 27.01 -17.07
N ALA A 105 45.87 27.93 -17.18
CA ALA A 105 45.82 29.20 -17.89
C ALA A 105 47.07 29.68 -18.66
N ASP A 106 46.82 30.22 -19.85
CA ASP A 106 47.49 31.45 -20.29
C ASP A 106 46.46 32.44 -20.83
N LEU A 107 46.58 33.66 -20.30
CA LEU A 107 45.98 34.90 -20.80
C LEU A 107 46.39 35.14 -22.25
N HIS A 108 45.48 35.65 -23.08
CA HIS A 108 45.68 36.86 -23.88
C HIS A 108 44.36 37.39 -24.44
#